data_AF-A0A838DC92-F1
#
_entry.id   AF-A0A838DC92-F1
#
_cell.length_a   1.000
_cell.length_b   1.000
_cell.length_c   1.000
_cell.angle_alpha   90.00
_cell.angle_beta   90.00
_cell.angle_gamma   90.00
#
_symmetry.space_group_name_H-M   'P 1'
#
loop_
_entity.id
_entity.type
_entity.pdbx_description
1 polymer ?
#
loop_
_entity_poly.entity_id
_entity_poly.type
_entity_poly.pdbx_seq_one_letter_code
_entity_poly.pdbx_strand_id
1 'polypeptide(L)'
;MKKFTLAALSALAFSLTPAQAELMVALTSDNRLLFFDSASPNTVTKIARITGLQAGETLIGIDFRPANGSLYGLATSGRGYQIDISSGKALAGTATVALNGTRFGFDFNPSRTGSALRAMPIKTSA
;
A
#
# COMPACT_ATOMS: atom_id res chain seq x y z
N MET A 1 -49.84 -14.62 -50.31
CA MET A 1 -49.22 -13.39 -49.78
C MET A 1 -48.73 -13.68 -48.37
N LYS A 2 -47.41 -13.71 -48.16
CA LYS A 2 -46.74 -14.19 -46.93
C LYS A 2 -46.73 -13.08 -45.88
N LYS A 3 -47.22 -13.35 -44.65
CA LYS A 3 -47.05 -12.46 -43.50
C LYS A 3 -45.86 -12.94 -42.68
N PHE A 4 -44.79 -12.15 -42.63
CA PHE A 4 -43.63 -12.37 -41.76
C PHE A 4 -43.87 -11.66 -40.44
N THR A 5 -43.86 -12.40 -39.34
CA THR A 5 -43.92 -11.83 -37.99
C THR A 5 -42.49 -11.74 -37.45
N LEU A 6 -42.01 -10.54 -37.17
CA LEU A 6 -40.68 -10.30 -36.59
C LEU A 6 -40.72 -10.63 -35.09
N ALA A 7 -39.82 -11.51 -34.66
CA ALA A 7 -39.48 -11.66 -33.24
C ALA A 7 -38.49 -10.56 -32.84
N ALA A 8 -38.85 -9.76 -31.84
CA ALA A 8 -37.93 -8.79 -31.24
C ALA A 8 -37.00 -9.52 -30.25
N LEU A 9 -35.71 -9.59 -30.59
CA LEU A 9 -34.67 -10.08 -29.68
C LEU A 9 -34.21 -8.89 -28.81
N SER A 10 -34.70 -8.82 -27.58
CA SER A 10 -34.25 -7.83 -26.60
C SER A 10 -32.81 -8.15 -26.18
N ALA A 11 -31.86 -7.32 -26.61
CA ALA A 11 -30.47 -7.40 -26.18
C ALA A 11 -30.33 -6.88 -24.74
N LEU A 12 -29.81 -7.72 -23.83
CA LEU A 12 -29.29 -7.26 -22.54
C LEU A 12 -28.07 -6.36 -22.79
N ALA A 13 -28.17 -5.08 -22.47
CA ALA A 13 -27.02 -4.20 -22.45
C ALA A 13 -26.16 -4.52 -21.22
N PHE A 14 -25.00 -5.14 -21.41
CA PHE A 14 -23.96 -5.21 -20.38
C PHE A 14 -23.26 -3.86 -20.31
N SER A 15 -23.39 -3.16 -19.19
CA SER A 15 -22.59 -1.97 -18.90
C SER A 15 -21.14 -2.39 -18.66
N LEU A 16 -20.23 -2.03 -19.56
CA LEU A 16 -18.78 -2.14 -19.32
C LEU A 16 -18.39 -1.07 -18.30
N THR A 17 -18.24 -1.43 -17.03
CA THR A 17 -17.53 -0.57 -16.08
C THR A 17 -16.05 -0.56 -16.51
N PRO A 18 -15.45 0.61 -16.81
CA PRO A 18 -14.03 0.65 -17.10
C PRO A 18 -13.26 0.11 -15.89
N ALA A 19 -12.31 -0.80 -16.14
CA ALA A 19 -11.41 -1.24 -15.09
C ALA A 19 -10.68 0.00 -14.55
N GLN A 20 -10.84 0.28 -13.26
CA GLN A 20 -10.21 1.45 -12.65
C GLN A 20 -8.72 1.16 -12.51
N ALA A 21 -7.93 1.96 -13.19
CA ALA A 21 -6.49 2.08 -13.06
C ALA A 21 -6.12 2.31 -11.57
N GLU A 22 -5.22 1.48 -11.02
CA GLU A 22 -4.75 1.58 -9.64
C GLU A 22 -3.28 1.97 -9.59
N LEU A 23 -2.93 2.89 -8.67
CA LEU A 23 -1.55 3.28 -8.43
C LEU A 23 -0.78 2.13 -7.80
N MET A 24 0.27 1.69 -8.48
CA MET A 24 1.20 0.69 -7.98
C MET A 24 2.51 1.36 -7.56
N VAL A 25 3.11 0.87 -6.48
CA VAL A 25 4.39 1.35 -5.96
C VAL A 25 5.36 0.18 -5.81
N ALA A 26 6.56 0.32 -6.36
CA ALA A 26 7.62 -0.67 -6.25
C ALA A 26 8.88 -0.09 -5.61
N LEU A 27 9.57 -0.89 -4.81
CA LEU A 27 10.87 -0.56 -4.23
C LEU A 27 11.98 -1.15 -5.11
N THR A 28 12.95 -0.32 -5.48
CA THR A 28 14.14 -0.76 -6.24
C THR A 28 15.31 -1.12 -5.31
N SER A 29 16.26 -1.91 -5.83
CA SER A 29 17.49 -2.27 -5.12
C SER A 29 18.40 -1.08 -4.81
N ASP A 30 18.29 0.02 -5.54
CA ASP A 30 18.99 1.29 -5.28
C ASP A 30 18.16 2.27 -4.42
N ASN A 31 17.19 1.73 -3.67
CA ASN A 31 16.40 2.40 -2.63
C ASN A 31 15.58 3.60 -3.16
N ARG A 32 14.84 3.36 -4.25
CA ARG A 32 13.88 4.31 -4.84
C ARG A 32 12.49 3.69 -4.90
N LEU A 33 11.48 4.55 -4.92
CA LEU A 33 10.12 4.19 -5.25
C LEU A 33 9.85 4.46 -6.74
N LEU A 34 9.37 3.44 -7.44
CA LEU A 34 8.76 3.58 -8.76
C LEU A 34 7.26 3.61 -8.61
N PHE A 35 6.62 4.48 -9.36
CA PHE A 35 5.17 4.59 -9.43
C PHE A 35 4.72 4.32 -10.85
N PHE A 36 3.67 3.53 -11.00
CA PHE A 36 3.08 3.18 -12.28
C PHE A 36 1.62 2.81 -12.09
N ASP A 37 0.89 2.67 -13.20
CA ASP A 37 -0.52 2.30 -13.17
C ASP A 37 -0.69 0.82 -13.47
N SER A 38 -1.64 0.17 -12.81
CA SER A 38 -1.96 -1.25 -13.06
C SER A 38 -2.42 -1.54 -14.49
N ALA A 39 -2.98 -0.55 -15.19
CA ALA A 39 -3.35 -0.65 -16.61
C ALA A 39 -2.15 -0.48 -17.56
N SER A 40 -1.04 0.11 -17.10
CA SER A 40 0.18 0.33 -17.89
C SER A 40 1.45 0.05 -17.08
N PRO A 41 1.66 -1.22 -16.62
CA PRO A 41 2.73 -1.55 -15.68
C PRO A 41 4.15 -1.33 -16.21
N ASN A 42 4.30 -1.21 -17.53
CA ASN A 42 5.58 -0.93 -18.18
C ASN A 42 5.88 0.57 -18.30
N THR A 43 5.03 1.44 -17.77
CA THR A 43 5.16 2.90 -17.85
C THR A 43 5.32 3.49 -16.45
N VAL A 44 6.55 3.80 -16.08
CA VAL A 44 6.84 4.51 -14.83
C VAL A 44 6.42 5.97 -14.96
N THR A 45 5.51 6.41 -14.09
CA THR A 45 4.96 7.77 -14.07
C THR A 45 5.73 8.69 -13.11
N LYS A 46 6.42 8.13 -12.11
CA LYS A 46 7.23 8.87 -11.16
C LYS A 46 8.32 7.99 -10.55
N ILE A 47 9.44 8.62 -10.20
CA ILE A 47 10.52 8.03 -9.40
C ILE A 47 10.79 8.95 -8.21
N ALA A 48 10.79 8.40 -6.99
CA ALA A 48 11.18 9.13 -5.78
C ALA A 48 12.37 8.44 -5.10
N ARG A 49 13.39 9.21 -4.72
CA ARG A 49 14.49 8.68 -3.89
C ARG A 49 14.02 8.59 -2.45
N ILE A 50 14.33 7.48 -1.78
CA ILE A 50 14.09 7.38 -0.34
C ILE A 50 15.11 8.26 0.40
N THR A 51 14.62 9.08 1.33
CA THR A 51 15.43 9.94 2.20
C THR A 51 14.96 9.82 3.65
N GLY A 52 15.73 10.31 4.63
CA GLY A 52 15.32 10.31 6.05
C GLY A 52 15.54 8.98 6.79
N LEU A 53 16.20 8.00 6.17
CA LEU A 53 16.67 6.79 6.85
C LEU A 53 17.87 7.10 7.76
N GLN A 54 18.15 6.23 8.74
CA GLN A 54 19.41 6.36 9.48
C GLN A 54 20.59 6.05 8.57
N ALA A 55 21.76 6.56 8.95
CA ALA A 55 22.98 6.33 8.19
C ALA A 55 23.27 4.81 8.07
N GLY A 56 23.50 4.35 6.84
CA GLY A 56 23.78 2.94 6.53
C GLY A 56 22.55 2.05 6.32
N GLU A 57 21.34 2.57 6.45
CA GLU A 57 20.11 1.81 6.20
C GLU A 57 19.64 1.89 4.74
N THR A 58 19.05 0.80 4.28
CA THR A 58 18.22 0.74 3.06
C THR A 58 16.92 0.03 3.39
N LEU A 59 15.86 0.27 2.60
CA LEU A 59 14.62 -0.49 2.74
C LEU A 59 14.78 -1.87 2.09
N ILE A 60 14.18 -2.88 2.71
CA ILE A 60 14.15 -4.28 2.24
C ILE A 60 12.75 -4.78 1.93
N GLY A 61 11.72 -4.02 2.30
CA GLY A 61 10.32 -4.32 2.02
C GLY A 61 9.45 -3.09 2.23
N ILE A 62 8.31 -3.04 1.55
CA ILE A 62 7.30 -2.01 1.69
C ILE A 62 5.91 -2.64 1.68
N ASP A 63 4.96 -2.02 2.35
CA ASP A 63 3.55 -2.38 2.25
C ASP A 63 2.63 -1.21 2.64
N PHE A 64 1.44 -1.18 2.05
CA PHE A 64 0.41 -0.21 2.37
C PHE A 64 -0.43 -0.71 3.55
N ARG A 65 -0.58 0.15 4.57
CA ARG A 65 -1.45 -0.19 5.70
C ARG A 65 -2.91 0.09 5.37
N PRO A 66 -3.81 -0.91 5.31
CA PRO A 66 -5.20 -0.70 4.89
C PRO A 66 -5.97 0.32 5.74
N ALA A 67 -5.66 0.39 7.04
CA ALA A 67 -6.37 1.25 7.99
C ALA A 67 -6.11 2.76 7.80
N ASN A 68 -5.07 3.18 7.07
CA ASN A 68 -4.81 4.61 6.81
C ASN A 68 -4.28 4.91 5.41
N GLY A 69 -4.12 3.89 4.54
CA GLY A 69 -3.61 4.06 3.18
C GLY A 69 -2.16 4.56 3.09
N SER A 70 -1.43 4.62 4.21
CA SER A 70 -0.04 5.07 4.22
C SER A 70 0.91 3.95 3.83
N LEU A 71 1.94 4.28 3.07
CA LEU A 71 3.03 3.37 2.74
C LEU A 71 3.98 3.27 3.94
N TYR A 72 4.36 2.05 4.31
CA TYR A 72 5.46 1.81 5.25
C TYR A 72 6.54 0.97 4.60
N GLY A 73 7.75 1.08 5.14
CA GLY A 73 8.89 0.24 4.78
C GLY A 73 9.61 -0.32 5.99
N LEU A 74 10.25 -1.47 5.79
CA LEU A 74 11.16 -2.09 6.74
C LEU A 74 12.60 -1.88 6.26
N ALA A 75 13.47 -1.38 7.14
CA ALA A 75 14.89 -1.18 6.84
C ALA A 75 15.73 -2.44 7.13
N THR A 76 16.95 -2.50 6.60
CA THR A 76 17.96 -3.54 6.87
C THR A 76 18.30 -3.69 8.35
N SER A 77 18.15 -2.63 9.15
CA SER A 77 18.31 -2.63 10.60
C SER A 77 17.12 -3.23 11.36
N GLY A 78 16.03 -3.55 10.66
CA GLY A 78 14.76 -3.96 11.26
C GLY A 78 13.89 -2.81 11.77
N ARG A 79 14.27 -1.56 11.49
CA ARG A 79 13.48 -0.37 11.82
C ARG A 79 12.33 -0.18 10.83
N GLY A 80 11.14 0.11 11.36
CA GLY A 80 9.98 0.48 10.55
C GLY A 80 9.96 1.97 10.22
N TYR A 81 9.52 2.31 9.02
CA TYR A 81 9.39 3.68 8.51
C TYR A 81 8.01 3.89 7.90
N GLN A 82 7.39 5.04 8.15
CA GLN A 82 6.30 5.55 7.30
C GLN A 82 6.92 6.37 6.18
N ILE A 83 6.47 6.18 4.94
CA ILE A 83 7.06 6.82 3.77
C ILE A 83 6.03 7.76 3.14
N ASP A 84 6.41 9.01 3.00
CA ASP A 84 5.64 9.99 2.23
C ASP A 84 5.80 9.68 0.74
N ILE A 85 4.72 9.23 0.08
CA ILE A 85 4.74 8.86 -1.34
C ILE A 85 4.91 10.06 -2.29
N SER A 86 4.67 11.27 -1.80
CA SER A 86 4.81 12.49 -2.60
C SER A 86 6.28 12.89 -2.75
N SER A 87 7.10 12.68 -1.72
CA SER A 87 8.49 13.13 -1.64
C SER A 87 9.52 12.01 -1.53
N GLY A 88 9.12 10.81 -1.12
CA GLY A 88 10.02 9.70 -0.76
C GLY A 88 10.64 9.85 0.63
N LYS A 89 10.23 10.85 1.43
CA LYS A 89 10.77 11.06 2.77
C LYS A 89 10.24 9.98 3.73
N ALA A 90 11.16 9.30 4.39
CA ALA A 90 10.87 8.32 5.41
C ALA A 90 10.89 8.96 6.81
N LEU A 91 9.91 8.61 7.64
CA LEU A 91 9.82 8.98 9.04
C LEU A 91 9.93 7.72 9.89
N ALA A 92 10.93 7.66 10.76
CA ALA A 92 11.18 6.51 11.61
C ALA A 92 10.02 6.28 12.59
N GLY A 93 9.57 5.03 12.67
CA GLY A 93 8.74 4.55 13.77
C GLY A 93 9.55 4.32 15.05
N THR A 94 8.84 4.07 16.14
CA THR A 94 9.45 3.80 17.46
C THR A 94 9.86 2.35 17.65
N ALA A 95 9.30 1.42 16.87
CA ALA A 95 9.60 -0.01 16.97
C ALA A 95 10.77 -0.41 16.04
N THR A 96 11.59 -1.34 16.52
CA THR A 96 12.64 -2.02 15.75
C THR A 96 12.54 -3.51 16.05
N VAL A 97 12.68 -4.34 15.03
CA VAL A 97 12.61 -5.81 15.14
C VAL A 97 13.96 -6.39 14.78
N ALA A 98 14.49 -7.30 15.60
CA ALA A 98 15.73 -7.99 15.24
C ALA A 98 15.51 -8.89 14.02
N LEU A 99 16.27 -8.66 12.96
CA LEU A 99 16.22 -9.46 11.73
C LEU A 99 17.32 -10.52 11.75
N ASN A 100 16.93 -11.80 11.72
CA ASN A 100 17.85 -12.92 11.62
C ASN A 100 17.54 -13.69 10.33
N GLY A 101 18.50 -13.74 9.41
CA GLY A 101 18.35 -14.38 8.10
C GLY A 101 18.67 -13.44 6.94
N THR A 102 18.35 -13.87 5.72
CA THR A 102 18.68 -13.14 4.48
C THR A 102 17.46 -12.83 3.60
N ARG A 103 16.27 -13.30 3.97
CA ARG A 103 15.01 -13.08 3.24
C ARG A 103 13.90 -12.78 4.23
N PHE A 104 13.15 -11.72 3.97
CA PHE A 104 12.12 -11.20 4.86
C PHE A 104 10.87 -10.84 4.08
N GLY A 105 9.70 -11.09 4.66
CA GLY A 105 8.41 -10.59 4.20
C GLY A 105 7.90 -9.51 5.15
N PHE A 106 7.18 -8.53 4.61
CA PHE A 106 6.57 -7.44 5.36
C PHE A 106 5.16 -7.22 4.82
N ASP A 107 4.17 -7.25 5.70
CA ASP A 107 2.75 -7.12 5.34
C ASP A 107 1.96 -6.56 6.54
N PHE A 108 1.01 -5.68 6.26
CA PHE A 108 -0.03 -5.30 7.20
C PHE A 108 -1.24 -6.19 7.07
N ASN A 109 -1.44 -7.02 8.09
CA ASN A 109 -2.67 -7.75 8.25
C ASN A 109 -3.89 -6.79 8.27
N PRO A 110 -4.95 -7.09 7.49
CA PRO A 110 -6.08 -6.18 7.29
C PRO A 110 -6.98 -5.97 8.53
N SER A 111 -6.75 -6.72 9.63
CA SER A 111 -7.73 -6.85 10.72
C SER A 111 -7.45 -6.05 12.00
N ARG A 112 -6.49 -5.12 12.04
CA ARG A 112 -6.23 -4.31 13.25
C ARG A 112 -6.40 -2.81 13.04
N THR A 113 -7.65 -2.36 13.05
CA THR A 113 -8.03 -0.99 13.42
C THR A 113 -8.14 -0.94 14.95
N GLY A 114 -7.05 -0.61 15.63
CA GLY A 114 -7.03 -0.53 17.09
C GLY A 114 -7.59 0.80 17.61
N SER A 115 -8.91 0.95 17.63
CA SER A 115 -9.59 1.79 18.62
C SER A 115 -9.49 1.10 19.97
N ALA A 116 -8.41 1.35 20.72
CA ALA A 116 -8.26 0.87 22.09
C ALA A 116 -7.68 1.98 22.99
N LEU A 117 -8.32 3.15 22.97
CA LEU A 117 -8.18 4.13 24.05
C LEU A 117 -9.54 4.28 24.74
N ARG A 118 -9.94 3.25 25.49
CA ARG A 118 -10.89 3.43 26.58
C ARG A 118 -10.18 3.06 27.87
N ALA A 119 -9.23 3.90 28.27
CA ALA A 119 -8.74 3.90 29.63
C ALA A 119 -9.91 4.31 30.53
N MET A 120 -10.50 3.35 31.24
CA MET A 120 -11.41 3.68 32.35
C MET A 120 -10.55 4.23 33.49
N PRO A 121 -10.81 5.45 34.00
CA PRO A 121 -10.11 5.94 35.17
C PRO A 121 -10.48 5.07 36.36
N ILE A 122 -9.48 4.45 37.00
CA ILE A 122 -9.64 3.89 38.34
C ILE A 122 -9.90 5.07 39.26
N LYS A 123 -11.13 5.22 39.77
CA LYS A 123 -11.37 6.07 40.93
C LYS A 123 -10.65 5.42 42.11
N THR A 124 -9.55 5.99 42.54
CA THR A 124 -9.03 5.77 43.89
C THR A 124 -10.00 6.47 44.85
N SER A 125 -10.79 5.68 45.58
CA SER A 125 -11.45 6.13 46.80
C SER A 125 -10.44 6.03 47.95
N ALA A 126 -10.50 7.05 48.82
CA ALA A 126 -9.63 7.32 49.95
C ALA A 126 -9.48 6.16 50.94
#